data_AF-A0A7W1FL77-F1
#
_entry.id   AF-A0A7W1FL77-F1
#
_cell.length_a   1.000
_cell.length_b   1.000
_cell.length_c   1.000
_cell.angle_alpha   90.00
_cell.angle_beta   90.00
_cell.angle_gamma   90.00
#
_symmetry.space_group_name_H-M   'P 1'
#
loop_
_entity.id
_entity.type
_entity.pdbx_description
1 polymer ?
#
loop_
_entity_poly.entity_id
_entity_poly.type
_entity_poly.pdbx_seq_one_letter_code
_entity_poly.pdbx_strand_id
1 'polypeptide(L)'
;MHDPAEAAADGKIDLVPMIDCVMLLLLFFILTTKFTADEKQLAALLPTNQGQGIPSETPPVIPPKDINLVVTPTGISRGLKEVDYQHTWNEIARLRGRTPPAAALRIGGSDPLLLDGSMLSSPDKAAVQRQVDAIHAYVAQELAAREEAGDRTVQSPVHIHCFSGLSWGYALVIYDAVRAYEAQYQPTTNRTTSVLADGQRTVSFAPPRLRNHTVNGSGRELWELTNLQ
;
A
#
# COMPACT_ATOMS: atom_id res chain seq x y z
N MET A 1 -50.81 44.78 29.68
CA MET A 1 -49.62 44.78 30.55
C MET A 1 -49.28 43.32 30.78
N HIS A 2 -48.41 42.75 29.94
CA HIS A 2 -48.03 41.34 29.99
C HIS A 2 -46.81 41.22 30.91
N ASP A 3 -46.93 40.40 31.94
CA ASP A 3 -45.90 40.19 32.96
C ASP A 3 -44.79 39.28 32.38
N PRO A 4 -43.52 39.73 32.30
CA PRO A 4 -42.42 38.95 31.76
C PRO A 4 -42.04 37.72 32.62
N ALA A 5 -42.65 37.55 33.80
CA ALA A 5 -42.42 36.38 34.67
C ALA A 5 -43.07 35.09 34.14
N GLU A 6 -44.15 35.17 33.35
CA GLU A 6 -44.83 33.97 32.80
C GLU A 6 -44.07 33.33 31.62
N ALA A 7 -43.18 34.08 30.95
CA ALA A 7 -42.40 33.55 29.82
C ALA A 7 -41.24 32.63 30.24
N ALA A 8 -40.89 32.59 31.53
CA ALA A 8 -39.80 31.76 32.05
C ALA A 8 -40.27 30.42 32.67
N ALA A 9 -41.59 30.21 32.81
CA ALA A 9 -42.15 29.06 33.53
C ALA A 9 -42.40 27.82 32.65
N ASP A 10 -42.32 27.93 31.32
CA ASP A 10 -42.54 26.81 30.40
C ASP A 10 -41.23 26.18 29.89
N GLY A 11 -40.23 26.13 30.77
CA GLY A 11 -38.92 25.51 30.57
C GLY A 11 -38.95 23.98 30.49
N LYS A 12 -39.95 23.40 29.82
CA LYS A 12 -40.00 21.97 29.52
C LYS A 12 -39.34 21.76 28.15
N ILE A 13 -38.01 21.68 28.16
CA ILE A 13 -37.24 21.35 26.96
C ILE A 13 -37.76 20.00 26.45
N ASP A 14 -38.36 20.00 25.27
CA ASP A 14 -38.75 18.76 24.60
C ASP A 14 -37.49 18.02 24.18
N LEU A 15 -37.18 16.93 24.89
CA LEU A 15 -35.96 16.15 24.68
C LEU A 15 -36.13 15.12 23.55
N VAL A 16 -37.33 14.97 22.99
CA VAL A 16 -37.61 14.02 21.90
C VAL A 16 -36.71 14.22 20.68
N PRO A 17 -36.46 15.46 20.19
CA PRO A 17 -35.53 15.70 19.09
C PRO A 17 -34.07 15.38 19.43
N MET A 18 -33.67 15.54 20.70
CA MET A 18 -32.30 15.20 21.13
C MET A 18 -32.09 13.69 21.17
N ILE A 19 -33.10 12.92 21.58
CA ILE A 19 -33.04 11.46 21.60
C ILE A 19 -32.88 10.92 20.18
N ASP A 20 -33.62 11.47 19.21
CA ASP A 20 -33.54 11.02 17.81
C ASP A 20 -32.15 11.31 17.20
N CYS A 21 -31.60 12.50 17.46
CA CYS A 21 -30.23 12.83 17.07
C CYS A 21 -29.17 11.90 17.68
N VAL A 22 -29.27 11.57 18.99
CA VAL A 22 -28.32 10.68 19.64
C VAL A 22 -28.46 9.24 19.12
N MET A 23 -29.68 8.77 18.89
CA MET A 23 -29.94 7.45 18.32
C MET A 23 -29.38 7.30 16.90
N LEU A 24 -29.58 8.31 16.04
CA LEU A 24 -29.02 8.31 14.69
C LEU A 24 -27.48 8.33 14.69
N LEU A 25 -26.85 9.05 15.61
CA LEU A 25 -25.39 9.04 15.77
C LEU A 25 -24.87 7.67 16.21
N LEU A 26 -25.53 7.01 17.16
CA LEU A 26 -25.15 5.66 17.60
C LEU A 26 -25.32 4.62 16.49
N LEU A 27 -26.42 4.70 15.74
CA LEU A 27 -26.71 3.77 14.63
C LEU A 27 -25.72 3.98 13.47
N PHE A 28 -25.36 5.24 13.19
CA PHE A 28 -24.28 5.57 12.26
C PHE A 28 -22.93 5.00 12.73
N PHE A 29 -22.58 5.14 14.02
CA PHE A 29 -21.35 4.55 14.55
C PHE A 29 -21.36 3.02 14.42
N ILE A 30 -22.41 2.33 14.83
CA ILE A 30 -22.51 0.86 14.72
C ILE A 30 -22.38 0.37 13.26
N LEU A 31 -23.00 1.09 12.31
CA LEU A 31 -22.93 0.73 10.89
C LEU A 31 -21.59 1.06 10.23
N THR A 32 -20.88 2.09 10.72
CA THR A 32 -19.59 2.53 10.14
C THR A 32 -18.38 2.01 10.88
N THR A 33 -18.53 1.53 12.12
CA THR A 33 -17.52 0.74 12.82
C THR A 33 -17.42 -0.60 12.11
N LYS A 34 -16.59 -0.66 11.08
CA LYS A 34 -16.06 -1.93 10.62
C LYS A 34 -15.09 -2.41 11.69
N PHE A 35 -15.42 -3.53 12.33
CA PHE A 35 -14.43 -4.29 13.10
C PHE A 35 -13.20 -4.52 12.22
N THR A 36 -12.11 -3.83 12.52
CA THR A 36 -10.83 -4.02 11.86
C THR A 36 -10.32 -5.42 12.20
N ALA A 37 -9.64 -6.06 11.24
CA ALA A 37 -9.22 -7.46 11.30
C ALA A 37 -8.37 -7.82 12.54
N ASP A 38 -7.83 -6.83 13.25
CA ASP A 38 -7.01 -7.02 14.45
C ASP A 38 -7.79 -7.61 15.65
N GLU A 39 -9.12 -7.50 15.71
CA GLU A 39 -9.90 -8.16 16.78
C GLU A 39 -10.03 -9.67 16.60
N LYS A 40 -9.77 -10.21 15.40
CA LYS A 40 -9.70 -11.67 15.21
C LYS A 40 -8.46 -12.29 15.88
N GLN A 41 -7.45 -11.50 16.21
CA GLN A 41 -6.27 -11.99 16.93
C GLN A 41 -6.55 -12.19 18.43
N LEU A 42 -7.51 -11.47 19.02
CA LEU A 42 -7.89 -11.67 20.42
C LEU A 42 -8.66 -12.97 20.65
N ALA A 43 -9.38 -13.48 19.65
CA ALA A 43 -10.01 -14.80 19.72
C ALA A 43 -8.99 -15.96 19.79
N ALA A 44 -7.75 -15.74 19.34
CA ALA A 44 -6.66 -16.72 19.45
C ALA A 44 -5.98 -16.73 20.83
N LEU A 45 -6.26 -15.74 21.69
CA LEU A 45 -5.75 -15.66 23.06
C LEU A 45 -6.73 -16.18 24.11
N LEU A 46 -7.94 -16.58 23.71
CA LEU A 46 -8.85 -17.30 24.58
C LEU A 46 -8.39 -18.76 24.66
N PRO A 47 -8.11 -19.31 25.85
CA PRO A 47 -7.75 -20.71 25.98
C PRO A 47 -8.95 -21.57 25.56
N THR A 48 -8.93 -22.07 24.33
CA THR A 48 -9.87 -23.10 23.90
C THR A 48 -9.62 -24.33 24.75
N ASN A 49 -10.66 -24.78 25.45
CA ASN A 49 -10.67 -25.92 26.35
C ASN A 49 -9.73 -27.05 25.91
N GLN A 50 -8.92 -27.47 26.88
CA GLN A 50 -8.04 -28.61 26.85
C GLN A 50 -8.78 -29.88 26.40
N GLY A 51 -8.59 -30.27 25.15
CA GLY A 51 -8.70 -31.65 24.70
C GLY A 51 -7.30 -32.11 24.34
N GLN A 52 -6.77 -33.10 25.08
CA GLN A 52 -5.52 -33.79 24.78
C GLN A 52 -5.66 -34.57 23.47
N GLY A 53 -5.58 -33.86 22.34
CA GLY A 53 -5.27 -34.43 21.05
C GLY A 53 -3.76 -34.40 20.88
N ILE A 54 -3.18 -35.56 20.59
CA ILE A 54 -1.79 -35.75 20.18
C ILE A 54 -1.38 -34.61 19.23
N PRO A 55 -0.22 -33.94 19.44
CA PRO A 55 0.22 -32.92 18.50
C PRO A 55 0.47 -33.61 17.16
N SER A 56 -0.47 -33.44 16.23
CA SER A 56 -0.16 -33.62 14.82
C SER A 56 0.92 -32.59 14.53
N GLU A 57 2.13 -33.06 14.23
CA GLU A 57 3.19 -32.27 13.63
C GLU A 57 2.70 -31.76 12.28
N THR A 58 1.83 -30.74 12.30
CA THR A 58 1.62 -29.93 11.12
C THR A 58 2.96 -29.28 10.83
N PRO A 59 3.55 -29.51 9.64
CA PRO A 59 4.80 -28.85 9.27
C PRO A 59 4.61 -27.34 9.43
N PRO A 60 5.62 -26.62 9.93
CA PRO A 60 5.51 -25.19 10.16
C PRO A 60 5.04 -24.53 8.86
N VAL A 61 3.87 -23.88 8.92
CA VAL A 61 3.36 -23.07 7.82
C VAL A 61 4.34 -21.92 7.65
N ILE A 62 5.28 -22.06 6.72
CA ILE A 62 6.20 -20.99 6.34
C ILE A 62 5.32 -19.91 5.70
N PRO A 63 5.21 -18.71 6.29
CA PRO A 63 4.41 -17.65 5.70
C PRO A 63 4.91 -17.36 4.27
N PRO A 64 4.00 -17.14 3.30
CA PRO A 64 4.39 -16.84 1.93
C PRO A 64 5.39 -15.68 1.90
N LYS A 65 6.46 -15.84 1.14
CA LYS A 65 7.47 -14.79 1.03
C LYS A 65 6.95 -13.70 0.12
N ASP A 66 6.51 -12.58 0.71
CA ASP A 66 6.05 -11.40 -0.02
C ASP A 66 7.07 -10.91 -1.06
N ILE A 67 6.59 -10.51 -2.25
CA ILE A 67 7.43 -9.89 -3.28
C ILE A 67 7.32 -8.38 -3.16
N ASN A 68 8.37 -7.74 -2.64
CA ASN A 68 8.44 -6.30 -2.45
C ASN A 68 9.06 -5.61 -3.68
N LEU A 69 8.27 -4.76 -4.35
CA LEU A 69 8.72 -3.84 -5.39
C LEU A 69 8.90 -2.48 -4.73
N VAL A 70 10.15 -2.03 -4.63
CA VAL A 70 10.52 -0.83 -3.89
C VAL A 70 10.99 0.24 -4.85
N VAL A 71 10.39 1.42 -4.77
CA VAL A 71 10.74 2.60 -5.57
C VAL A 71 11.31 3.68 -4.66
N THR A 72 12.59 3.99 -4.84
CA THR A 72 13.31 5.04 -4.10
C THR A 72 13.85 6.10 -5.05
N PRO A 73 14.14 7.33 -4.58
CA PRO A 73 14.85 8.30 -5.40
C PRO A 73 16.27 7.81 -5.73
N THR A 74 16.77 8.17 -6.92
CA THR A 74 18.17 7.87 -7.29
C THR A 74 19.17 8.56 -6.35
N GLY A 75 20.33 7.93 -6.11
CA GLY A 75 21.37 8.48 -5.24
C GLY A 75 21.25 8.05 -3.77
N ILE A 76 20.27 7.21 -3.45
CA ILE A 76 20.10 6.60 -2.13
C ILE A 76 20.86 5.27 -2.09
N SER A 77 21.92 5.21 -1.30
CA SER A 77 22.72 3.99 -1.08
C SER A 77 22.20 3.19 0.11
N ARG A 78 22.25 1.85 0.03
CA ARG A 78 21.88 0.98 1.15
C ARG A 78 22.94 1.04 2.26
N GLY A 79 22.52 0.72 3.50
CA GLY A 79 23.42 0.59 4.66
C GLY A 79 23.71 1.91 5.38
N LEU A 80 23.06 3.01 5.00
CA LEU A 80 23.13 4.28 5.71
C LEU A 80 22.26 4.25 6.97
N LYS A 81 22.56 5.13 7.94
CA LYS A 81 21.69 5.33 9.10
C LYS A 81 20.49 6.18 8.69
N GLU A 82 19.41 6.09 9.47
CA GLU A 82 18.18 6.87 9.26
C GLU A 82 18.44 8.38 9.07
N VAL A 83 19.31 8.95 9.90
CA VAL A 83 19.68 10.37 9.84
C VAL A 83 20.37 10.73 8.53
N ASP A 84 21.23 9.85 8.02
CA ASP A 84 21.95 10.07 6.76
C ASP A 84 21.00 10.04 5.55
N TYR A 85 19.95 9.22 5.60
CA TYR A 85 18.90 9.24 4.57
C TYR A 85 18.13 10.57 4.55
N GLN A 86 17.84 11.14 5.72
CA GLN A 86 17.21 12.46 5.80
C GLN A 86 18.12 13.55 5.20
N HIS A 87 19.42 13.53 5.51
CA HIS A 87 20.38 14.47 4.93
C HIS A 87 20.47 14.34 3.41
N THR A 88 20.58 13.11 2.91
CA THR A 88 20.64 12.82 1.48
C THR A 88 19.37 13.29 0.77
N TRP A 89 18.20 13.04 1.38
CA TRP A 89 16.92 13.51 0.83
C TRP A 89 16.84 15.04 0.79
N ASN A 90 17.22 15.72 1.87
CA ASN A 90 17.24 17.18 1.93
C ASN A 90 18.17 17.78 0.84
N GLU A 91 19.31 17.14 0.58
CA GLU A 91 20.21 17.54 -0.49
C GLU A 91 19.61 17.33 -1.87
N ILE A 92 19.01 16.16 -2.13
CA ILE A 92 18.29 15.88 -3.39
C ILE A 92 17.18 16.90 -3.60
N ALA A 93 16.36 17.15 -2.58
CA ALA A 93 15.25 18.11 -2.64
C ALA A 93 15.74 19.54 -2.90
N ARG A 94 16.89 19.92 -2.33
CA ARG A 94 17.53 21.23 -2.54
C ARG A 94 18.07 21.37 -3.97
N LEU A 95 18.72 20.33 -4.51
CA LEU A 95 19.38 20.39 -5.81
C LEU A 95 18.43 20.17 -6.98
N ARG A 96 17.42 19.29 -6.84
CA ARG A 96 16.56 18.81 -7.93
C ARG A 96 15.09 19.22 -7.77
N GLY A 97 14.75 19.95 -6.70
CA GLY A 97 13.37 20.28 -6.35
C GLY A 97 12.66 19.13 -5.64
N ARG A 98 11.37 19.35 -5.32
CA ARG A 98 10.58 18.42 -4.49
C ARG A 98 10.29 17.07 -5.15
N THR A 99 10.32 16.99 -6.48
CA THR A 99 10.04 15.78 -7.24
C THR A 99 11.28 15.39 -8.04
N PRO A 100 12.09 14.42 -7.55
CA PRO A 100 13.25 13.93 -8.26
C PRO A 100 12.87 13.44 -9.67
N PRO A 101 13.63 13.82 -10.70
CA PRO A 101 13.33 13.43 -12.08
C PRO A 101 13.60 11.95 -12.36
N ALA A 102 14.28 11.25 -11.45
CA ALA A 102 14.59 9.84 -11.61
C ALA A 102 14.37 9.07 -10.30
N ALA A 103 13.98 7.81 -10.45
CA ALA A 103 13.80 6.85 -9.37
C ALA A 103 14.56 5.54 -9.66
N ALA A 104 14.72 4.71 -8.65
CA ALA A 104 15.28 3.37 -8.74
C ALA A 104 14.20 2.37 -8.31
N LEU A 105 13.84 1.45 -9.20
CA LEU A 105 12.97 0.32 -8.93
C LEU A 105 13.83 -0.89 -8.55
N ARG A 106 13.57 -1.47 -7.39
CA ARG A 106 14.20 -2.69 -6.92
C ARG A 106 13.15 -3.76 -6.61
N ILE A 107 13.41 -5.00 -7.00
CA ILE A 107 12.52 -6.13 -6.73
C ILE A 107 13.29 -7.14 -5.87
N GLY A 108 12.97 -7.20 -4.58
CA GLY A 108 13.72 -7.97 -3.60
C GLY A 108 15.24 -7.68 -3.59
N GLY A 109 16.08 -8.68 -3.81
CA GLY A 109 17.55 -8.55 -3.78
C GLY A 109 18.25 -8.10 -5.07
N SER A 110 17.50 -7.90 -6.17
CA SER A 110 18.07 -7.66 -7.49
C SER A 110 18.65 -6.25 -7.67
N ASP A 111 19.47 -6.08 -8.71
CA ASP A 111 20.00 -4.77 -9.10
C ASP A 111 18.87 -3.82 -9.50
N PRO A 112 18.93 -2.54 -9.06
CA PRO A 112 17.85 -1.60 -9.31
C PRO A 112 17.80 -1.16 -10.78
N LEU A 113 16.59 -1.15 -11.36
CA LEU A 113 16.31 -0.51 -12.64
C LEU A 113 16.13 1.00 -12.44
N LEU A 114 16.85 1.79 -13.22
CA LEU A 114 16.70 3.25 -13.21
C LEU A 114 15.46 3.67 -14.01
N LEU A 115 14.58 4.42 -13.37
CA LEU A 115 13.37 5.00 -13.95
C LEU A 115 13.62 6.49 -14.21
N ASP A 116 13.50 6.91 -15.47
CA ASP A 116 13.55 8.32 -15.84
C ASP A 116 12.13 8.90 -15.91
N GLY A 117 11.76 9.69 -14.90
CA GLY A 117 10.47 10.36 -14.84
C GLY A 117 10.29 11.49 -15.86
N SER A 118 11.38 12.04 -16.38
CA SER A 118 11.31 13.00 -17.48
C SER A 118 10.86 12.32 -18.78
N MET A 119 11.31 11.08 -18.99
CA MET A 119 10.89 10.24 -20.11
C MET A 119 9.42 9.82 -19.99
N LEU A 120 8.94 9.50 -18.78
CA LEU A 120 7.53 9.18 -18.54
C LEU A 120 6.57 10.35 -18.76
N SER A 121 7.07 11.58 -18.64
CA SER A 121 6.29 12.81 -18.85
C SER A 121 6.54 13.45 -20.23
N SER A 122 7.28 12.76 -21.11
CA SER A 122 7.66 13.28 -22.42
C SER A 122 6.46 13.37 -23.37
N PRO A 123 6.38 14.39 -24.25
CA PRO A 123 5.38 14.43 -25.31
C PRO A 123 5.63 13.37 -26.40
N ASP A 124 6.85 12.82 -26.48
CA ASP A 124 7.19 11.74 -27.42
C ASP A 124 6.64 10.41 -26.92
N LYS A 125 5.45 10.05 -27.43
CA LYS A 125 4.77 8.78 -27.12
C LYS A 125 5.62 7.54 -27.40
N ALA A 126 6.49 7.57 -28.42
CA ALA A 126 7.33 6.42 -28.74
C ALA A 126 8.50 6.27 -27.75
N ALA A 127 9.04 7.37 -27.25
CA ALA A 127 10.01 7.34 -26.15
C ALA A 127 9.37 6.85 -24.85
N VAL A 128 8.17 7.35 -24.51
CA VAL A 128 7.41 6.90 -23.34
C VAL A 128 7.14 5.40 -23.43
N GLN A 129 6.64 4.92 -24.58
CA GLN A 129 6.33 3.49 -24.76
C GLN A 129 7.57 2.61 -24.59
N ARG A 130 8.72 2.99 -25.17
CA ARG A 130 9.97 2.24 -24.99
C ARG A 130 10.40 2.14 -23.52
N GLN A 131 10.23 3.23 -22.76
CA GLN A 131 10.54 3.22 -21.33
C GLN A 131 9.58 2.30 -20.57
N VAL A 132 8.28 2.37 -20.88
CA VAL A 132 7.26 1.48 -20.29
C VAL A 132 7.56 0.02 -20.61
N ASP A 133 7.86 -0.30 -21.88
CA ASP A 133 8.21 -1.65 -22.32
C ASP A 133 9.45 -2.20 -21.59
N ALA A 134 10.46 -1.36 -21.38
CA ALA A 134 11.65 -1.73 -20.60
C ALA A 134 11.32 -2.04 -19.14
N ILE A 135 10.44 -1.24 -18.52
CA ILE A 135 9.96 -1.49 -17.14
C ILE A 135 9.16 -2.80 -17.10
N HIS A 136 8.28 -3.03 -18.08
CA HIS A 136 7.48 -4.25 -18.17
C HIS A 136 8.36 -5.49 -18.33
N ALA A 137 9.37 -5.43 -19.20
CA ALA A 137 10.32 -6.52 -19.39
C ALA A 137 11.10 -6.85 -18.11
N TYR A 138 11.60 -5.82 -17.41
CA TYR A 138 12.31 -6.00 -16.14
C TYR A 138 11.42 -6.61 -15.04
N VAL A 139 10.21 -6.06 -14.85
CA VAL A 139 9.26 -6.58 -13.85
C VAL A 139 8.87 -8.02 -14.18
N ALA A 140 8.56 -8.32 -15.44
CA ALA A 140 8.22 -9.67 -15.87
C ALA A 140 9.36 -10.67 -15.62
N GLN A 141 10.61 -10.29 -15.94
CA GLN A 141 11.78 -11.11 -15.69
C GLN A 141 11.96 -11.41 -14.19
N GLU A 142 11.85 -10.39 -13.34
CA GLU A 142 12.04 -10.54 -11.89
C GLU A 142 10.90 -11.32 -11.21
N LEU A 143 9.65 -11.17 -11.69
CA LEU A 143 8.53 -11.96 -11.21
C LEU A 143 8.64 -13.41 -11.66
N ALA A 144 9.01 -13.67 -12.92
CA ALA A 144 9.23 -15.02 -13.44
C ALA A 144 10.30 -15.78 -12.65
N ALA A 145 11.36 -15.10 -12.23
CA ALA A 145 12.42 -15.69 -11.41
C ALA A 145 11.97 -16.07 -9.98
N ARG A 146 10.80 -15.60 -9.54
CA ARG A 146 10.22 -15.82 -8.19
C ARG A 146 8.89 -16.57 -8.25
N GLU A 147 8.58 -17.19 -9.37
CA GLU A 147 7.39 -18.02 -9.50
C GLU A 147 7.53 -19.31 -8.72
N GLU A 148 6.47 -19.69 -8.02
CA GLU A 148 6.35 -21.00 -7.38
C GLU A 148 5.44 -21.90 -8.21
N ALA A 149 5.57 -23.22 -8.08
CA ALA A 149 4.63 -24.12 -8.72
C ALA A 149 3.28 -24.08 -7.98
N GLY A 150 2.17 -23.89 -8.71
CA GLY A 150 0.83 -23.94 -8.10
C GLY A 150 -0.15 -22.97 -8.74
N ASP A 151 -1.30 -22.81 -8.06
CA ASP A 151 -2.33 -21.86 -8.47
C ASP A 151 -1.84 -20.40 -8.29
N ARG A 152 -2.26 -19.51 -9.20
CA ARG A 152 -1.93 -18.08 -9.18
C ARG A 152 -2.41 -17.39 -7.90
N THR A 153 -3.55 -17.82 -7.36
CA THR A 153 -4.12 -17.24 -6.13
C THR A 153 -3.30 -17.54 -4.88
N VAL A 154 -2.47 -18.58 -4.93
CA VAL A 154 -1.61 -19.05 -3.83
C VAL A 154 -0.18 -18.52 -3.97
N GLN A 155 0.17 -17.93 -5.12
CA GLN A 155 1.46 -17.27 -5.33
C GLN A 155 1.69 -16.17 -4.29
N SER A 156 2.95 -15.93 -3.96
CA SER A 156 3.34 -14.82 -3.09
C SER A 156 2.70 -13.50 -3.53
N PRO A 157 2.14 -12.72 -2.60
CA PRO A 157 1.56 -11.43 -2.94
C PRO A 157 2.64 -10.44 -3.37
N VAL A 158 2.26 -9.51 -4.25
CA VAL A 158 3.11 -8.42 -4.72
C VAL A 158 2.74 -7.14 -3.97
N HIS A 159 3.73 -6.52 -3.32
CA HIS A 159 3.58 -5.26 -2.61
C HIS A 159 4.41 -4.18 -3.30
N ILE A 160 3.74 -3.13 -3.76
CA ILE A 160 4.38 -1.97 -4.39
C ILE A 160 4.57 -0.90 -3.32
N HIS A 161 5.83 -0.64 -2.99
CA HIS A 161 6.26 0.40 -2.05
C HIS A 161 6.86 1.55 -2.84
N CYS A 162 6.23 2.72 -2.80
CA CYS A 162 6.74 3.92 -3.46
C CYS A 162 7.00 4.99 -2.41
N PHE A 163 8.23 5.53 -2.39
CA PHE A 163 8.58 6.62 -1.49
C PHE A 163 7.65 7.81 -1.67
N SER A 164 7.09 8.32 -0.58
CA SER A 164 6.07 9.38 -0.57
C SER A 164 6.51 10.69 -1.24
N GLY A 165 7.82 10.96 -1.32
CA GLY A 165 8.38 12.11 -2.01
C GLY A 165 8.47 11.96 -3.54
N LEU A 166 8.08 10.82 -4.11
CA LEU A 166 8.07 10.58 -5.56
C LEU A 166 6.68 10.81 -6.18
N SER A 167 6.65 10.97 -7.50
CA SER A 167 5.40 11.01 -8.26
C SER A 167 4.70 9.65 -8.25
N TRP A 168 3.37 9.67 -8.07
CA TRP A 168 2.52 8.47 -8.20
C TRP A 168 2.63 7.80 -9.58
N GLY A 169 3.06 8.53 -10.61
CA GLY A 169 3.28 7.96 -11.95
C GLY A 169 4.21 6.76 -11.96
N TYR A 170 5.25 6.75 -11.11
CA TYR A 170 6.14 5.59 -10.99
C TYR A 170 5.39 4.36 -10.46
N ALA A 171 4.62 4.52 -9.38
CA ALA A 171 3.84 3.44 -8.79
C ALA A 171 2.80 2.86 -9.77
N LEU A 172 2.17 3.71 -10.57
CA LEU A 172 1.18 3.29 -11.57
C LEU A 172 1.80 2.51 -12.71
N VAL A 173 2.93 2.95 -13.27
CA VAL A 173 3.62 2.21 -14.34
C VAL A 173 4.11 0.85 -13.85
N ILE A 174 4.57 0.75 -12.60
CA ILE A 174 4.97 -0.53 -12.01
C ILE A 174 3.75 -1.43 -11.78
N TYR A 175 2.65 -0.88 -11.30
CA TYR A 175 1.40 -1.64 -11.16
C TYR A 175 0.92 -2.17 -12.51
N ASP A 176 0.96 -1.34 -13.55
CA ASP A 176 0.63 -1.75 -14.92
C ASP A 176 1.55 -2.88 -15.41
N ALA A 177 2.86 -2.77 -15.17
CA ALA A 177 3.83 -3.81 -15.48
C ALA A 177 3.51 -5.15 -14.80
N VAL A 178 3.19 -5.13 -13.50
CA VAL A 178 2.78 -6.34 -12.76
C VAL A 178 1.49 -6.92 -13.35
N ARG A 179 0.50 -6.07 -13.65
CA ARG A 179 -0.78 -6.53 -14.22
C ARG A 179 -0.62 -7.09 -15.64
N ALA A 180 0.24 -6.48 -16.46
CA ALA A 180 0.58 -6.97 -17.79
C ALA A 180 1.23 -8.35 -17.73
N TYR A 181 2.08 -8.61 -16.73
CA TYR A 181 2.65 -9.94 -16.48
C TYR A 181 1.56 -10.94 -16.04
N GLU A 182 0.71 -10.60 -15.06
CA GLU A 182 -0.37 -11.49 -14.60
C GLU A 182 -1.41 -11.81 -15.69
N ALA A 183 -1.62 -10.90 -16.64
CA ALA A 183 -2.54 -11.09 -17.75
C ALA A 183 -2.08 -12.18 -18.74
N GLN A 184 -0.79 -12.57 -18.72
CA GLN A 184 -0.26 -13.64 -19.57
C GLN A 184 -0.69 -15.04 -19.10
N TYR A 185 -1.06 -15.17 -17.82
CA TYR A 185 -1.46 -16.43 -17.20
C TYR A 185 -2.98 -16.63 -17.12
N GLN A 186 -3.76 -15.64 -17.56
CA GLN A 186 -5.21 -15.78 -17.63
C GLN A 186 -5.63 -16.66 -18.83
N PRO A 187 -6.57 -17.61 -18.67
CA PRO A 187 -7.17 -18.31 -19.79
C PRO A 187 -7.85 -17.30 -20.73
N THR A 188 -7.60 -17.42 -22.04
CA THR A 188 -8.16 -16.54 -23.07
C THR A 188 -9.68 -16.48 -23.08
N THR A 189 -10.35 -17.54 -22.60
CA THR A 189 -11.80 -17.64 -22.46
C THR A 189 -12.39 -16.78 -21.33
N ASN A 190 -11.59 -16.37 -20.34
CA ASN A 190 -12.02 -15.63 -19.16
C ASN A 190 -11.40 -14.23 -19.06
N ARG A 191 -10.96 -13.63 -20.17
CA ARG A 191 -10.60 -12.21 -20.22
C ARG A 191 -11.84 -11.34 -20.03
N THR A 192 -12.26 -11.22 -18.77
CA THR A 192 -13.16 -10.16 -18.35
C THR A 192 -12.45 -8.83 -18.52
N THR A 193 -13.20 -7.77 -18.81
CA THR A 193 -12.67 -6.39 -18.86
C THR A 193 -12.32 -5.85 -17.47
N SER A 194 -12.44 -6.67 -16.41
CA SER A 194 -12.06 -6.30 -15.05
C SER A 194 -10.55 -6.35 -14.89
N VAL A 195 -9.96 -5.23 -14.44
CA VAL A 195 -8.55 -5.13 -14.05
C VAL A 195 -8.23 -6.03 -12.84
N LEU A 196 -9.26 -6.40 -12.08
CA LEU A 196 -9.20 -7.35 -10.97
C LEU A 196 -9.90 -8.62 -11.41
N ALA A 197 -9.22 -9.43 -12.23
CA ALA A 197 -9.76 -10.73 -12.60
C ALA A 197 -9.59 -11.71 -11.44
N ASP A 198 -10.65 -12.46 -11.15
CA ASP A 198 -10.59 -13.60 -10.24
C ASP A 198 -9.54 -14.60 -10.74
N GLY A 199 -8.77 -15.18 -9.82
CA GLY A 199 -7.72 -16.14 -10.17
C GLY A 199 -6.34 -15.51 -10.47
N GLN A 200 -6.14 -14.21 -10.22
CA GLN A 200 -4.80 -13.60 -10.25
C GLN A 200 -4.16 -13.56 -8.86
N ARG A 201 -2.83 -13.43 -8.83
CA ARG A 201 -2.13 -13.16 -7.57
C ARG A 201 -2.56 -11.81 -6.98
N THR A 202 -2.44 -11.70 -5.67
CA THR A 202 -2.72 -10.44 -4.97
C THR A 202 -1.64 -9.42 -5.30
N VAL A 203 -2.04 -8.23 -5.76
CA VAL A 203 -1.15 -7.07 -5.99
C VAL A 203 -1.73 -5.89 -5.23
N SER A 204 -0.94 -5.30 -4.33
CA SER A 204 -1.36 -4.20 -3.47
C SER A 204 -0.33 -3.09 -3.43
N PHE A 205 -0.80 -1.86 -3.19
CA PHE A 205 0.08 -0.76 -2.81
C PHE A 205 0.29 -0.83 -1.30
N ALA A 206 1.54 -0.76 -0.87
CA ALA A 206 1.82 -0.59 0.54
C ALA A 206 1.21 0.74 1.02
N PRO A 207 0.61 0.78 2.23
CA PRO A 207 -0.02 1.99 2.73
C PRO A 207 1.01 3.13 2.77
N PRO A 208 0.71 4.30 2.20
CA PRO A 208 1.60 5.45 2.31
C PRO A 208 1.72 5.81 3.79
N ARG A 209 2.93 5.69 4.34
CA ARG A 209 3.14 5.80 5.80
C ARG A 209 2.96 7.23 6.32
N LEU A 210 3.10 8.23 5.46
CA LEU A 210 3.05 9.64 5.85
C LEU A 210 1.90 10.37 5.15
N ARG A 211 0.67 10.22 5.64
CA ARG A 211 -0.44 11.14 5.27
C ARG A 211 -0.25 12.55 5.85
N ASN A 212 0.64 12.70 6.84
CA ASN A 212 0.99 13.98 7.47
C ASN A 212 2.52 14.14 7.45
N HIS A 213 3.06 14.84 6.46
CA HIS A 213 4.50 15.13 6.37
C HIS A 213 4.96 15.93 7.58
N THR A 214 5.62 15.29 8.54
CA THR A 214 6.61 16.00 9.35
C THR A 214 7.91 16.00 8.55
N VAL A 215 8.66 17.11 8.59
CA VAL A 215 9.93 17.28 7.85
C VAL A 215 10.94 16.15 8.16
N ASN A 216 10.79 15.50 9.31
CA ASN A 216 11.67 14.44 9.80
C ASN A 216 11.23 13.02 9.42
N GLY A 217 10.08 12.83 8.75
CA GLY A 217 9.56 11.49 8.42
C GLY A 217 10.21 10.85 7.19
N SER A 218 10.77 11.65 6.28
CA SER A 218 11.27 11.15 4.99
C SER A 218 12.50 10.25 5.12
N GLY A 219 13.44 10.57 6.02
CA GLY A 219 14.60 9.73 6.28
C GLY A 219 14.24 8.36 6.82
N ARG A 220 13.27 8.31 7.75
CA ARG A 220 12.72 7.06 8.28
C ARG A 220 12.09 6.20 7.21
N GLU A 221 11.23 6.80 6.39
CA GLU A 221 10.58 6.08 5.29
C GLU A 221 11.61 5.50 4.31
N LEU A 222 12.60 6.30 3.89
CA LEU A 222 13.69 5.82 3.02
C LEU A 222 14.49 4.70 3.67
N TRP A 223 14.82 4.82 4.96
CA TRP A 223 15.50 3.76 5.71
C TRP A 223 14.70 2.46 5.70
N GLU A 224 13.40 2.52 6.04
CA GLU A 224 12.50 1.37 6.02
C GLU A 224 12.45 0.74 4.61
N LEU A 225 12.24 1.55 3.57
CA LEU A 225 12.18 1.09 2.17
C LEU A 225 13.48 0.43 1.71
N THR A 226 14.64 0.98 2.08
CA THR A 226 15.95 0.42 1.69
C THR A 226 16.25 -0.91 2.37
N ASN A 227 15.65 -1.14 3.54
CA ASN A 227 15.80 -2.35 4.35
C ASN A 227 14.74 -3.41 4.04
N LEU A 228 13.69 -3.10 3.27
CA LEU A 228 12.75 -4.11 2.74
C LEU A 228 13.48 -5.05 1.78
N GLN A 229 13.32 -6.36 1.99
CA GLN A 229 13.85 -7.44 1.15
C GLN A 229 12.74 -8.16 0.39
#